data_AF-A0A1G5J6M6-F1
#
_entry.id   AF-A0A1G5J6M6-F1
#
_cell.length_a   1.000
_cell.length_b   1.000
_cell.length_c   1.000
_cell.angle_alpha   90.00
_cell.angle_beta   90.00
_cell.angle_gamma   90.00
#
_symmetry.space_group_name_H-M   'P 1'
#
loop_
_entity.id
_entity.type
_entity.pdbx_description
1 polymer ?
#
loop_
_entity_poly.entity_id
_entity_poly.type
_entity_poly.pdbx_seq_one_letter_code
_entity_poly.pdbx_strand_id
1 'polypeptide(L)'
;MCRLFAITSEDPVSPMVALEALDVMREGHDGSGVGLFLRDLGGPFETMKDAPILSGIFTEAGLRRLDVKMMEKGFITKYKISFKLDKTPPEGVPKRDIYLIRAYEYPEEWEDWSWEKKQVELTRIRLELRAMGEEEKDMIVFSFWPDVIMIKEIGDPLTVGRYLKLDANDIQARIIMAQGRQNTNYAINLYACHPFFVQGFSTMTNGENTAFIPIREFLQKRGFEGYMGFNSDSEVFTHILHYMQKELGLGLEFYKHIITPLAGEALASHANSDLLTQLKHTCRRLIIDGPNCVIGSLPDHSLFMVQDRKKLRPGVIGGRPGIFAYSSEICGLDSAIPDRDKSKDFQPMYLDTAIVGPDRQEVQICRQTERLHLPH
;
A
#
# COMPACT_ATOMS: atom_id res chain seq x y z
N MET A 1 2.90 -15.43 -10.80
CA MET A 1 3.54 -14.56 -9.81
C MET A 1 3.14 -13.13 -10.09
N CYS A 2 3.04 -12.29 -9.08
CA CYS A 2 2.86 -10.86 -9.30
C CYS A 2 4.25 -10.21 -9.44
N ARG A 3 4.28 -8.93 -9.83
CA ARG A 3 5.47 -8.09 -9.72
C ARG A 3 5.14 -6.86 -8.89
N LEU A 4 6.04 -6.56 -7.97
CA LEU A 4 5.98 -5.41 -7.08
C LEU A 4 7.12 -4.46 -7.45
N PHE A 5 6.80 -3.18 -7.45
CA PHE A 5 7.76 -2.11 -7.54
C PHE A 5 7.34 -0.98 -6.60
N ALA A 6 8.26 -0.43 -5.82
CA ALA A 6 8.02 0.79 -5.07
C ALA A 6 9.22 1.72 -5.19
N ILE A 7 8.97 3.03 -5.15
CA ILE A 7 10.02 4.05 -5.16
C ILE A 7 9.71 5.10 -4.09
N THR A 8 10.77 5.58 -3.45
CA THR A 8 10.76 6.76 -2.58
C THR A 8 11.79 7.76 -3.09
N SER A 9 11.41 9.03 -3.14
CA SER A 9 12.19 10.10 -3.80
C SER A 9 12.03 11.44 -3.09
N GLU A 10 13.10 12.26 -3.04
CA GLU A 10 13.09 13.60 -2.46
C GLU A 10 12.24 14.56 -3.29
N ASP A 11 12.42 14.52 -4.61
CA ASP A 11 11.57 15.22 -5.57
C ASP A 11 10.41 14.32 -6.02
N PRO A 12 9.19 14.85 -6.16
CA PRO A 12 8.04 14.06 -6.57
C PRO A 12 8.21 13.61 -8.02
N VAL A 13 7.93 12.32 -8.28
CA VAL A 13 8.04 11.72 -9.61
C VAL A 13 6.68 11.26 -10.14
N SER A 14 6.60 11.05 -11.45
CA SER A 14 5.38 10.51 -12.06
C SER A 14 5.14 9.04 -11.66
N PRO A 15 3.88 8.63 -11.42
CA PRO A 15 3.48 7.23 -11.32
C PRO A 15 3.94 6.36 -12.49
N MET A 16 4.18 6.94 -13.66
CA MET A 16 4.64 6.21 -14.84
C MET A 16 6.03 5.59 -14.66
N VAL A 17 6.90 6.17 -13.83
CA VAL A 17 8.20 5.57 -13.48
C VAL A 17 8.01 4.16 -12.90
N ALA A 18 7.03 4.00 -12.01
CA ALA A 18 6.72 2.70 -11.43
C ALA A 18 6.08 1.73 -12.42
N LEU A 19 5.25 2.24 -13.34
CA LEU A 19 4.60 1.41 -14.36
C LEU A 19 5.58 0.93 -15.45
N GLU A 20 6.52 1.77 -15.85
CA GLU A 20 7.61 1.41 -16.76
C GLU A 20 8.57 0.39 -16.12
N ALA A 21 8.84 0.54 -14.81
CA ALA A 21 9.59 -0.45 -14.06
C ALA A 21 8.85 -1.81 -13.94
N LEU A 22 7.52 -1.80 -13.86
CA LEU A 22 6.72 -3.04 -13.95
C LEU A 22 6.77 -3.65 -15.36
N ASP A 23 6.70 -2.84 -16.41
CA ASP A 23 6.67 -3.32 -17.80
C ASP A 23 7.98 -4.04 -18.20
N VAL A 24 9.14 -3.59 -17.72
CA VAL A 24 10.39 -4.32 -17.93
C VAL A 24 10.46 -5.66 -17.16
N MET A 25 9.54 -5.87 -16.21
CA MET A 25 9.31 -7.13 -15.50
C MET A 25 8.09 -7.90 -16.02
N ARG A 26 7.57 -7.55 -17.20
CA ARG A 26 6.28 -8.05 -17.71
C ARG A 26 6.22 -9.57 -17.90
N GLU A 27 7.32 -10.25 -18.20
CA GLU A 27 7.33 -11.74 -18.22
C GLU A 27 6.88 -12.35 -16.89
N GLY A 28 6.96 -11.56 -15.82
CA GLY A 28 6.56 -11.89 -14.48
C GLY A 28 5.09 -11.66 -14.12
N HIS A 29 4.26 -11.07 -14.98
CA HIS A 29 2.82 -10.84 -14.75
C HIS A 29 1.99 -10.99 -16.04
N ASP A 30 0.70 -11.30 -15.94
CA ASP A 30 -0.14 -11.55 -17.13
C ASP A 30 -0.86 -10.31 -17.67
N GLY A 31 -0.67 -9.15 -17.01
CA GLY A 31 -1.36 -7.91 -17.38
C GLY A 31 -2.84 -7.91 -17.01
N SER A 32 -3.26 -8.75 -16.05
CA SER A 32 -4.66 -8.84 -15.62
C SER A 32 -5.11 -7.65 -14.76
N GLY A 33 -4.19 -6.91 -14.18
CA GLY A 33 -4.55 -5.73 -13.39
C GLY A 33 -3.36 -4.98 -12.84
N VAL A 34 -3.64 -3.74 -12.47
CA VAL A 34 -2.71 -2.80 -11.88
C VAL A 34 -3.31 -2.15 -10.66
N GLY A 35 -2.46 -1.90 -9.67
CA GLY A 35 -2.78 -1.00 -8.60
C GLY A 35 -1.60 -0.13 -8.22
N LEU A 36 -1.93 1.11 -7.88
CA LEU A 36 -1.02 2.16 -7.48
C LEU A 36 -1.46 2.68 -6.11
N PHE A 37 -0.47 2.92 -5.25
CA PHE A 37 -0.59 3.73 -4.06
C PHE A 37 0.42 4.87 -4.16
N LEU A 38 -0.07 6.09 -4.00
CA LEU A 38 0.70 7.32 -4.08
C LEU A 38 0.59 8.03 -2.73
N ARG A 39 1.72 8.47 -2.20
CA ARG A 39 1.83 9.23 -0.94
C ARG A 39 2.87 10.31 -1.09
N ASP A 40 2.77 11.33 -0.23
CA ASP A 40 3.66 12.47 -0.25
C ASP A 40 3.57 13.14 -1.62
N LEU A 41 2.33 13.52 -1.94
CA LEU A 41 1.89 13.99 -3.24
C LEU A 41 2.53 15.34 -3.57
N GLY A 42 3.00 15.47 -4.80
CA GLY A 42 3.50 16.72 -5.35
C GLY A 42 2.41 17.48 -6.13
N GLY A 43 2.86 18.50 -6.87
CA GLY A 43 2.00 19.25 -7.78
C GLY A 43 0.84 19.95 -7.05
N PRO A 44 -0.40 19.93 -7.59
CA PRO A 44 -1.54 20.61 -6.97
C PRO A 44 -1.82 20.20 -5.52
N PHE A 45 -1.52 18.95 -5.15
CA PHE A 45 -1.77 18.43 -3.80
C PHE A 45 -0.70 18.84 -2.77
N GLU A 46 0.43 19.39 -3.21
CA GLU A 46 1.55 19.74 -2.32
C GLU A 46 1.15 20.77 -1.26
N THR A 47 0.21 21.66 -1.59
CA THR A 47 -0.34 22.67 -0.67
C THR A 47 -1.56 22.18 0.12
N MET A 48 -1.88 20.88 0.03
CA MET A 48 -3.14 20.29 0.52
C MET A 48 -2.90 19.00 1.32
N LYS A 49 -1.74 18.85 1.96
CA LYS A 49 -1.32 17.62 2.66
C LYS A 49 -2.33 17.12 3.69
N ASP A 50 -3.00 18.02 4.40
CA ASP A 50 -3.98 17.67 5.44
C ASP A 50 -5.38 17.40 4.88
N ALA A 51 -5.67 17.78 3.63
CA ALA A 51 -6.99 17.63 3.05
C ALA A 51 -7.28 16.14 2.76
N PRO A 52 -8.42 15.57 3.19
CA PRO A 52 -8.75 14.19 2.87
C PRO A 52 -9.04 14.05 1.38
N ILE A 53 -8.34 13.12 0.75
CA ILE A 53 -8.44 12.83 -0.69
C ILE A 53 -9.20 11.54 -0.88
N LEU A 54 -10.29 11.62 -1.63
CA LEU A 54 -11.04 10.47 -2.10
C LEU A 54 -10.53 10.05 -3.48
N SER A 55 -10.25 8.76 -3.65
CA SER A 55 -9.99 8.18 -4.96
C SER A 55 -10.85 6.94 -5.23
N GLY A 56 -11.38 6.84 -6.45
CA GLY A 56 -12.31 5.77 -6.80
C GLY A 56 -12.81 5.82 -8.24
N ILE A 57 -13.69 4.87 -8.55
CA ILE A 57 -14.39 4.74 -9.83
C ILE A 57 -15.89 4.84 -9.58
N PHE A 58 -16.59 5.61 -10.40
CA PHE A 58 -18.00 5.94 -10.23
C PHE A 58 -18.74 5.83 -11.55
N THR A 59 -20.01 5.45 -11.49
CA THR A 59 -20.97 5.81 -12.53
C THR A 59 -21.41 7.26 -12.34
N GLU A 60 -22.10 7.84 -13.32
CA GLU A 60 -22.69 9.17 -13.15
C GLU A 60 -23.70 9.24 -11.99
N ALA A 61 -24.48 8.17 -11.79
CA ALA A 61 -25.42 8.07 -10.68
C ALA A 61 -24.69 7.95 -9.33
N GLY A 62 -23.63 7.15 -9.30
CA GLY A 62 -22.77 6.99 -8.13
C GLY A 62 -22.11 8.30 -7.72
N LEU A 63 -21.63 9.09 -8.69
CA LEU A 63 -21.04 10.41 -8.41
C LEU A 63 -22.07 11.36 -7.77
N ARG A 64 -23.31 11.40 -8.28
CA ARG A 64 -24.37 12.23 -7.68
C ARG A 64 -24.67 11.84 -6.24
N ARG A 65 -24.74 10.53 -5.94
CA ARG A 65 -24.94 10.03 -4.58
C ARG A 65 -23.75 10.35 -3.67
N LEU A 66 -22.52 10.25 -4.19
CA LEU A 66 -21.32 10.68 -3.47
C LEU A 66 -21.41 12.17 -3.12
N ASP A 67 -21.75 13.03 -4.09
CA ASP A 67 -21.83 14.47 -3.87
C ASP A 67 -22.83 14.84 -2.78
N VAL A 68 -24.05 14.25 -2.83
CA VAL A 68 -25.07 14.43 -1.77
C VAL A 68 -24.53 13.98 -0.42
N LYS A 69 -23.92 12.78 -0.36
CA LYS A 69 -23.43 12.20 0.89
C LYS A 69 -22.31 13.01 1.53
N MET A 70 -21.38 13.50 0.72
CA MET A 70 -20.26 14.31 1.20
C MET A 70 -20.74 15.69 1.68
N MET A 71 -21.70 16.28 0.97
CA MET A 71 -22.35 17.54 1.38
C MET A 71 -23.14 17.39 2.69
N GLU A 72 -23.91 16.32 2.86
CA GLU A 72 -24.63 16.01 4.12
C GLU A 72 -23.69 15.88 5.32
N LYS A 73 -22.45 15.44 5.08
CA LYS A 73 -21.40 15.33 6.09
C LYS A 73 -20.58 16.61 6.27
N GLY A 74 -20.89 17.68 5.53
CA GLY A 74 -20.22 18.98 5.63
C GLY A 74 -18.91 19.10 4.84
N PHE A 75 -18.57 18.14 3.99
CA PHE A 75 -17.35 18.21 3.17
C PHE A 75 -17.56 19.10 1.94
N ILE A 76 -16.61 20.01 1.70
CA ILE A 76 -16.61 20.90 0.53
C ILE A 76 -15.48 20.49 -0.41
N THR A 77 -15.73 20.47 -1.71
CA THR A 77 -14.69 20.12 -2.68
C THR A 77 -13.66 21.25 -2.77
N LYS A 78 -12.41 20.95 -2.44
CA LYS A 78 -11.29 21.90 -2.53
C LYS A 78 -10.58 21.80 -3.89
N TYR A 79 -10.38 20.58 -4.37
CA TYR A 79 -9.73 20.31 -5.65
C TYR A 79 -10.19 18.96 -6.21
N LYS A 80 -10.20 18.83 -7.54
CA LYS A 80 -10.50 17.56 -8.20
C LYS A 80 -9.68 17.38 -9.47
N ILE A 81 -9.32 16.13 -9.74
CA ILE A 81 -8.83 15.68 -11.04
C ILE A 81 -9.96 14.92 -11.72
N SER A 82 -10.23 15.29 -12.97
CA SER A 82 -11.17 14.59 -13.84
C SER A 82 -10.42 14.05 -15.05
N PHE A 83 -10.37 12.73 -15.16
CA PHE A 83 -9.64 12.04 -16.20
C PHE A 83 -10.34 12.22 -17.56
N LYS A 84 -9.68 12.90 -18.51
CA LYS A 84 -10.19 13.07 -19.88
C LYS A 84 -9.83 11.86 -20.74
N LEU A 85 -10.67 10.83 -20.64
CA LEU A 85 -10.44 9.55 -21.30
C LEU A 85 -10.97 9.51 -22.72
N ASP A 86 -10.35 8.66 -23.53
CA ASP A 86 -10.82 8.38 -24.88
C ASP A 86 -12.08 7.49 -24.82
N LYS A 87 -12.99 7.62 -25.81
CA LYS A 87 -14.30 6.93 -25.79
C LYS A 87 -14.19 5.40 -25.80
N THR A 88 -13.11 4.88 -26.39
CA THR A 88 -12.85 3.45 -26.54
C THR A 88 -11.64 3.10 -25.68
N PRO A 89 -11.81 2.27 -24.63
CA PRO A 89 -10.68 1.83 -23.83
C PRO A 89 -9.80 0.85 -24.63
N PRO A 90 -8.51 0.72 -24.27
CA PRO A 90 -7.64 -0.31 -24.82
C PRO A 90 -8.16 -1.74 -24.57
N GLU A 91 -7.64 -2.70 -25.33
CA GLU A 91 -7.95 -4.12 -25.13
C GLU A 91 -7.63 -4.56 -23.69
N GLY A 92 -8.55 -5.32 -23.09
CA GLY A 92 -8.42 -5.80 -21.70
C GLY A 92 -8.75 -4.76 -20.62
N VAL A 93 -8.92 -3.47 -20.97
CA VAL A 93 -9.30 -2.42 -20.01
C VAL A 93 -10.81 -2.20 -20.05
N PRO A 94 -11.52 -2.29 -18.91
CA PRO A 94 -12.97 -2.10 -18.89
C PRO A 94 -13.34 -0.64 -19.13
N LYS A 95 -14.47 -0.43 -19.82
CA LYS A 95 -15.06 0.91 -19.92
C LYS A 95 -15.63 1.31 -18.56
N ARG A 96 -15.20 2.48 -18.06
CA ARG A 96 -15.75 3.14 -16.86
C ARG A 96 -16.33 4.49 -17.24
N ASP A 97 -17.26 4.99 -16.43
CA ASP A 97 -17.81 6.33 -16.64
C ASP A 97 -16.83 7.37 -16.10
N ILE A 98 -16.50 7.30 -14.81
CA ILE A 98 -15.73 8.34 -14.12
C ILE A 98 -14.66 7.71 -13.23
N TYR A 99 -13.39 8.09 -13.45
CA TYR A 99 -12.34 7.99 -12.45
C TYR A 99 -12.28 9.33 -11.72
N LEU A 100 -12.21 9.30 -10.40
CA LEU A 100 -12.23 10.50 -9.57
C LEU A 100 -11.07 10.49 -8.59
N ILE A 101 -10.36 11.61 -8.52
CA ILE A 101 -9.54 12.00 -7.38
C ILE A 101 -10.07 13.36 -6.93
N ARG A 102 -10.43 13.47 -5.65
CA ARG A 102 -11.02 14.70 -5.11
C ARG A 102 -10.55 14.96 -3.69
N ALA A 103 -9.93 16.10 -3.48
CA ALA A 103 -9.58 16.62 -2.16
C ALA A 103 -10.75 17.44 -1.61
N TYR A 104 -11.02 17.27 -0.32
CA TYR A 104 -12.06 18.00 0.38
C TYR A 104 -11.50 18.89 1.48
N GLU A 105 -12.23 19.93 1.83
CA GLU A 105 -12.10 20.59 3.12
C GLU A 105 -12.84 19.77 4.17
N TYR A 106 -12.28 19.70 5.37
CA TYR A 106 -12.99 19.12 6.50
C TYR A 106 -14.22 19.97 6.86
N PRO A 107 -15.27 19.34 7.41
CA PRO A 107 -16.38 20.08 8.01
C PRO A 107 -15.87 21.01 9.12
N GLU A 108 -16.52 22.16 9.32
CA GLU A 108 -16.15 23.16 10.33
C GLU A 108 -16.12 22.54 11.73
N GLU A 109 -17.02 21.60 12.03
CA GLU A 109 -17.12 20.94 13.33
C GLU A 109 -15.90 20.06 13.66
N TRP A 110 -15.03 19.80 12.68
CA TRP A 110 -13.81 18.99 12.84
C TRP A 110 -12.57 19.83 13.14
N GLU A 111 -12.66 21.16 13.13
CA GLU A 111 -11.50 22.05 13.33
C GLU A 111 -10.73 21.69 14.61
N ASP A 112 -11.44 21.54 15.72
CA ASP A 112 -10.88 21.20 17.05
C ASP A 112 -10.70 19.68 17.30
N TRP A 113 -10.96 18.82 16.32
CA TRP A 113 -10.82 17.38 16.54
C TRP A 113 -9.35 16.97 16.56
N SER A 114 -9.01 16.09 17.51
CA SER A 114 -7.72 15.41 17.48
C SER A 114 -7.57 14.57 16.21
N TRP A 115 -6.32 14.33 15.80
CA TRP A 115 -6.05 13.52 14.62
C TRP A 115 -6.64 12.11 14.76
N GLU A 116 -6.51 11.47 15.93
CA GLU A 116 -7.05 10.13 16.20
C GLU A 116 -8.55 10.05 15.94
N LYS A 117 -9.29 11.09 16.36
CA LYS A 117 -10.73 11.18 16.11
C LYS A 117 -11.02 11.34 14.61
N LYS A 118 -10.27 12.19 13.90
CA LYS A 118 -10.39 12.33 12.43
C LYS A 118 -10.10 11.01 11.71
N GLN A 119 -9.07 10.27 12.13
CA GLN A 119 -8.69 8.97 11.55
C GLN A 119 -9.83 7.95 11.63
N VAL A 120 -10.46 7.83 12.80
CA VAL A 120 -11.62 6.93 13.01
C VAL A 120 -12.77 7.34 12.09
N GLU A 121 -13.12 8.63 12.06
CA GLU A 121 -14.26 9.09 11.27
C GLU A 121 -14.03 8.98 9.75
N LEU A 122 -12.83 9.31 9.26
CA LEU A 122 -12.47 9.10 7.86
C LEU A 122 -12.57 7.63 7.45
N THR A 123 -12.13 6.73 8.33
CA THR A 123 -12.27 5.28 8.13
C THR A 123 -13.75 4.91 8.01
N ARG A 124 -14.57 5.35 8.96
CA ARG A 124 -16.02 5.08 8.97
C ARG A 124 -16.71 5.58 7.71
N ILE A 125 -16.42 6.82 7.28
CA ILE A 125 -16.97 7.40 6.05
C ILE A 125 -16.56 6.57 4.83
N ARG A 126 -15.28 6.17 4.71
CA ARG A 126 -14.83 5.32 3.60
C ARG A 126 -15.59 4.00 3.55
N LEU A 127 -15.82 3.37 4.71
CA LEU A 127 -16.56 2.10 4.81
C LEU A 127 -18.04 2.28 4.45
N GLU A 128 -18.65 3.38 4.88
CA GLU A 128 -20.02 3.74 4.50
C GLU A 128 -20.15 3.94 2.98
N LEU A 129 -19.23 4.71 2.37
CA LEU A 129 -19.23 4.93 0.92
C LEU A 129 -18.99 3.63 0.15
N ARG A 130 -18.14 2.74 0.67
CA ARG A 130 -17.95 1.39 0.10
C ARG A 130 -19.26 0.59 0.13
N ALA A 131 -19.95 0.55 1.27
CA ALA A 131 -21.22 -0.17 1.39
C ALA A 131 -22.29 0.39 0.43
N MET A 132 -22.40 1.72 0.36
CA MET A 132 -23.30 2.41 -0.59
C MET A 132 -23.02 2.04 -2.06
N GLY A 133 -21.75 1.87 -2.40
CA GLY A 133 -21.31 1.47 -3.74
C GLY A 133 -21.49 -0.02 -4.03
N GLU A 134 -21.31 -0.90 -3.04
CA GLU A 134 -21.55 -2.34 -3.18
C GLU A 134 -23.04 -2.66 -3.36
N GLU A 135 -23.92 -1.93 -2.65
CA GLU A 135 -25.38 -2.07 -2.73
C GLU A 135 -25.93 -1.78 -4.13
N GLU A 136 -25.55 -0.62 -4.69
CA GLU A 136 -26.07 -0.14 -5.98
C GLU A 136 -25.16 -0.48 -7.18
N LYS A 137 -23.96 -1.01 -6.91
CA LYS A 137 -22.91 -1.32 -7.90
C LYS A 137 -22.49 -0.12 -8.75
N ASP A 138 -22.49 1.06 -8.14
CA ASP A 138 -22.29 2.35 -8.81
C ASP A 138 -21.03 3.12 -8.34
N MET A 139 -20.38 2.66 -7.26
CA MET A 139 -19.14 3.25 -6.73
C MET A 139 -18.15 2.19 -6.28
N ILE A 140 -16.87 2.48 -6.49
CA ILE A 140 -15.75 1.73 -5.92
C ILE A 140 -14.79 2.75 -5.30
N VAL A 141 -14.69 2.76 -3.97
CA VAL A 141 -13.89 3.75 -3.22
C VAL A 141 -12.61 3.08 -2.70
N PHE A 142 -11.47 3.44 -3.27
CA PHE A 142 -10.18 2.85 -2.90
C PHE A 142 -9.61 3.44 -1.63
N SER A 143 -9.57 4.78 -1.53
CA SER A 143 -9.13 5.50 -0.34
C SER A 143 -9.97 6.76 -0.10
N PHE A 144 -10.06 7.15 1.17
CA PHE A 144 -10.50 8.48 1.59
C PHE A 144 -9.61 8.89 2.77
N TRP A 145 -8.50 9.58 2.46
CA TRP A 145 -7.44 9.84 3.43
C TRP A 145 -6.55 11.02 2.98
N PRO A 146 -5.95 11.80 3.91
CA PRO A 146 -5.03 12.86 3.54
C PRO A 146 -3.76 12.36 2.85
N ASP A 147 -3.27 13.15 1.89
CA ASP A 147 -2.01 12.92 1.17
C ASP A 147 -1.82 11.49 0.61
N VAL A 148 -2.94 10.84 0.23
CA VAL A 148 -2.94 9.49 -0.34
C VAL A 148 -3.88 9.42 -1.53
N ILE A 149 -3.39 8.86 -2.63
CA ILE A 149 -4.19 8.49 -3.80
C ILE A 149 -3.99 7.01 -4.09
N MET A 150 -5.09 6.28 -4.26
CA MET A 150 -5.06 4.92 -4.77
C MET A 150 -5.75 4.82 -6.13
N ILE A 151 -5.12 4.13 -7.07
CA ILE A 151 -5.68 3.88 -8.41
C ILE A 151 -5.60 2.37 -8.65
N LYS A 152 -6.71 1.74 -9.03
CA LYS A 152 -6.75 0.30 -9.33
C LYS A 152 -7.63 0.07 -10.55
N GLU A 153 -7.17 -0.77 -11.46
CA GLU A 153 -7.96 -1.17 -12.62
C GLU A 153 -7.51 -2.53 -13.18
N ILE A 154 -8.40 -3.14 -13.96
CA ILE A 154 -8.15 -4.34 -14.77
C ILE A 154 -7.39 -3.94 -16.04
N GLY A 155 -6.39 -4.74 -16.41
CA GLY A 155 -5.61 -4.56 -17.63
C GLY A 155 -4.13 -4.36 -17.37
N ASP A 156 -3.38 -4.30 -18.46
CA ASP A 156 -1.93 -4.19 -18.43
C ASP A 156 -1.49 -2.87 -17.75
N PRO A 157 -0.54 -2.90 -16.79
CA PRO A 157 -0.17 -1.73 -16.01
C PRO A 157 0.20 -0.49 -16.83
N LEU A 158 1.08 -0.65 -17.83
CA LEU A 158 1.55 0.48 -18.64
C LEU A 158 0.43 1.00 -19.55
N THR A 159 -0.37 0.09 -20.10
CA THR A 159 -1.54 0.41 -20.92
C THR A 159 -2.58 1.21 -20.14
N VAL A 160 -2.90 0.78 -18.91
CA VAL A 160 -3.82 1.50 -18.02
C VAL A 160 -3.26 2.87 -17.67
N GLY A 161 -1.98 2.98 -17.30
CA GLY A 161 -1.36 4.27 -16.99
C GLY A 161 -1.44 5.28 -18.13
N ARG A 162 -1.20 4.83 -19.36
CA ARG A 162 -1.33 5.64 -20.58
C ARG A 162 -2.78 6.02 -20.87
N TYR A 163 -3.72 5.09 -20.73
CA TYR A 163 -5.15 5.36 -20.92
C TYR A 163 -5.66 6.40 -19.92
N LEU A 164 -5.27 6.27 -18.65
CA LEU A 164 -5.57 7.24 -17.60
C LEU A 164 -4.72 8.51 -17.70
N LYS A 165 -3.78 8.61 -18.64
CA LYS A 165 -2.93 9.79 -18.89
C LYS A 165 -2.26 10.28 -17.59
N LEU A 166 -1.70 9.35 -16.79
CA LEU A 166 -1.19 9.67 -15.46
C LEU A 166 -0.09 10.75 -15.47
N ASP A 167 0.74 10.81 -16.52
CA ASP A 167 1.74 11.88 -16.70
C ASP A 167 1.12 13.26 -16.96
N ALA A 168 -0.02 13.32 -17.64
CA ALA A 168 -0.60 14.58 -18.09
C ALA A 168 -1.55 15.23 -17.07
N ASN A 169 -1.87 14.52 -15.98
CA ASN A 169 -2.83 14.97 -14.97
C ASN A 169 -2.17 15.60 -13.74
N ASP A 170 -0.90 16.01 -13.83
CA ASP A 170 -0.10 16.58 -12.73
C ASP A 170 -0.08 15.69 -11.46
N ILE A 171 -0.29 14.38 -11.64
CA ILE A 171 -0.21 13.42 -10.54
C ILE A 171 1.25 13.07 -10.34
N GLN A 172 1.82 13.52 -9.24
CA GLN A 172 3.18 13.20 -8.85
C GLN A 172 3.22 12.83 -7.37
N ALA A 173 4.15 11.97 -7.00
CA ALA A 173 4.30 11.52 -5.62
C ALA A 173 5.75 11.20 -5.32
N ARG A 174 6.13 11.42 -4.07
CA ARG A 174 7.45 11.03 -3.57
C ARG A 174 7.49 9.57 -3.17
N ILE A 175 6.34 8.96 -2.85
CA ILE A 175 6.21 7.53 -2.60
C ILE A 175 5.20 6.94 -3.57
N ILE A 176 5.64 5.96 -4.35
CA ILE A 176 4.79 5.21 -5.27
C ILE A 176 4.99 3.72 -5.01
N MET A 177 3.90 2.99 -4.80
CA MET A 177 3.89 1.53 -4.79
C MET A 177 3.00 1.04 -5.93
N ALA A 178 3.55 0.17 -6.78
CA ALA A 178 2.88 -0.39 -7.93
C ALA A 178 2.93 -1.91 -7.91
N GLN A 179 1.81 -2.54 -8.23
CA GLN A 179 1.73 -3.97 -8.46
C GLN A 179 1.16 -4.26 -9.85
N GLY A 180 1.85 -5.12 -10.60
CA GLY A 180 1.27 -5.87 -11.71
C GLY A 180 0.79 -7.24 -11.22
N ARG A 181 -0.51 -7.51 -11.35
CA ARG A 181 -1.12 -8.77 -10.87
C ARG A 181 -0.99 -9.87 -11.92
N GLN A 182 -0.88 -11.12 -11.44
CA GLN A 182 -1.22 -12.32 -12.22
C GLN A 182 -2.49 -12.94 -11.63
N ASN A 183 -3.50 -13.17 -12.44
CA ASN A 183 -4.81 -13.64 -11.97
C ASN A 183 -5.01 -15.13 -12.29
N THR A 184 -5.74 -15.82 -11.41
CA THR A 184 -6.11 -17.23 -11.55
C THR A 184 -7.63 -17.45 -11.67
N ASN A 185 -8.45 -16.40 -11.55
CA ASN A 185 -9.92 -16.47 -11.54
C ASN A 185 -10.58 -15.62 -12.65
N TYR A 186 -11.76 -16.04 -13.14
CA TYR A 186 -12.47 -15.37 -14.24
C TYR A 186 -13.08 -13.98 -13.91
N ALA A 187 -13.38 -13.68 -12.64
CA ALA A 187 -13.95 -12.39 -12.23
C ALA A 187 -12.98 -11.64 -11.31
N ILE A 188 -12.60 -10.40 -11.69
CA ILE A 188 -11.68 -9.57 -10.92
C ILE A 188 -12.48 -8.65 -9.99
N ASN A 189 -12.31 -8.84 -8.69
CA ASN A 189 -12.72 -7.88 -7.68
C ASN A 189 -11.60 -6.84 -7.48
N LEU A 190 -11.86 -5.57 -7.81
CA LEU A 190 -10.86 -4.49 -7.66
C LEU A 190 -10.47 -4.23 -6.20
N TYR A 191 -11.32 -4.57 -5.22
CA TYR A 191 -10.94 -4.52 -3.81
C TYR A 191 -9.92 -5.60 -3.42
N ALA A 192 -9.77 -6.67 -4.21
CA ALA A 192 -8.75 -7.70 -4.01
C ALA A 192 -7.40 -7.35 -4.66
N CYS A 193 -7.33 -6.27 -5.44
CA CYS A 193 -6.08 -5.82 -6.05
C CYS A 193 -5.25 -5.05 -5.02
N HIS A 194 -3.94 -5.30 -4.97
CA HIS A 194 -3.00 -4.53 -4.17
C HIS A 194 -2.75 -3.14 -4.79
N PRO A 195 -2.04 -2.22 -4.11
CA PRO A 195 -1.73 -2.21 -2.67
C PRO A 195 -2.98 -2.22 -1.80
N PHE A 196 -2.89 -2.78 -0.59
CA PHE A 196 -3.92 -2.70 0.45
C PHE A 196 -3.64 -1.51 1.35
N PHE A 197 -4.67 -0.93 1.95
CA PHE A 197 -4.55 0.31 2.72
C PHE A 197 -5.48 0.34 3.94
N VAL A 198 -4.97 0.80 5.09
CA VAL A 198 -5.78 1.17 6.25
C VAL A 198 -5.09 2.27 7.07
N GLN A 199 -5.79 3.38 7.35
CA GLN A 199 -5.32 4.50 8.18
C GLN A 199 -3.87 4.98 7.94
N GLY A 200 -3.44 5.06 6.69
CA GLY A 200 -2.08 5.49 6.35
C GLY A 200 -1.06 4.35 6.28
N PHE A 201 -1.42 3.11 6.59
CA PHE A 201 -0.56 1.96 6.35
C PHE A 201 -0.90 1.36 4.99
N SER A 202 0.12 0.98 4.21
CA SER A 202 -0.09 0.25 2.98
C SER A 202 0.90 -0.90 2.82
N THR A 203 0.45 -2.03 2.27
CA THR A 203 1.33 -3.13 1.87
C THR A 203 0.90 -3.72 0.53
N MET A 204 1.87 -4.29 -0.18
CA MET A 204 1.65 -5.15 -1.33
C MET A 204 2.51 -6.41 -1.23
N THR A 205 2.00 -7.52 -1.76
CA THR A 205 2.63 -8.84 -1.58
C THR A 205 2.69 -9.59 -2.90
N ASN A 206 3.84 -10.20 -3.18
CA ASN A 206 4.02 -11.22 -4.21
C ASN A 206 4.18 -12.53 -3.47
N GLY A 207 3.19 -13.43 -3.58
CA GLY A 207 3.14 -14.58 -2.70
C GLY A 207 1.75 -15.13 -2.48
N GLU A 208 1.69 -16.07 -1.56
CA GLU A 208 0.46 -16.65 -1.04
C GLU A 208 0.67 -16.93 0.46
N ASN A 209 -0.28 -16.50 1.28
CA ASN A 209 -0.29 -16.72 2.72
C ASN A 209 -1.23 -17.87 3.09
N THR A 210 -0.67 -19.05 3.32
CA THR A 210 -1.45 -20.25 3.67
C THR A 210 -2.04 -20.19 5.08
N ALA A 211 -1.51 -19.32 5.95
CA ALA A 211 -2.00 -19.09 7.31
C ALA A 211 -3.10 -17.99 7.39
N PHE A 212 -3.73 -17.63 6.27
CA PHE A 212 -4.71 -16.53 6.19
C PHE A 212 -5.88 -16.63 7.19
N ILE A 213 -6.55 -17.79 7.27
CA ILE A 213 -7.77 -17.96 8.08
C ILE A 213 -7.58 -17.59 9.56
N PRO A 214 -6.59 -18.15 10.30
CA PRO A 214 -6.40 -17.82 11.71
C PRO A 214 -6.02 -16.35 11.93
N ILE A 215 -5.29 -15.73 11.00
CA ILE A 215 -4.90 -14.31 11.07
C ILE A 215 -6.12 -13.43 10.92
N ARG A 216 -6.94 -13.67 9.89
CA ARG A 216 -8.19 -12.96 9.64
C ARG A 216 -9.10 -13.00 10.87
N GLU A 217 -9.33 -14.19 11.42
CA GLU A 217 -10.19 -14.36 12.60
C GLU A 217 -9.64 -13.62 13.83
N PHE A 218 -8.32 -13.59 14.02
CA PHE A 218 -7.70 -12.85 15.12
C PHE A 218 -7.93 -11.34 14.97
N LEU A 219 -7.68 -10.79 13.78
CA LEU A 219 -7.81 -9.36 13.50
C LEU A 219 -9.27 -8.91 13.59
N GLN A 220 -10.22 -9.64 12.99
CA GLN A 220 -11.64 -9.29 13.06
C GLN A 220 -12.18 -9.24 14.50
N LYS A 221 -11.60 -10.03 15.41
CA LYS A 221 -11.95 -10.04 16.85
C LYS A 221 -11.31 -8.89 17.64
N ARG A 222 -10.62 -7.94 17.00
CA ARG A 222 -10.12 -6.71 17.66
C ARG A 222 -11.16 -5.60 17.77
N GLY A 223 -12.28 -5.71 17.06
CA GLY A 223 -13.35 -4.70 17.11
C GLY A 223 -13.01 -3.40 16.38
N PHE A 224 -11.90 -3.35 15.63
CA PHE A 224 -11.57 -2.24 14.76
C PHE A 224 -12.27 -2.39 13.41
N GLU A 225 -13.15 -1.45 13.06
CA GLU A 225 -14.00 -1.51 11.86
C GLU A 225 -13.21 -1.63 10.55
N GLY A 226 -11.99 -1.09 10.52
CA GLY A 226 -11.12 -1.18 9.35
C GLY A 226 -10.62 -2.59 9.05
N TYR A 227 -10.66 -3.53 9.99
CA TYR A 227 -10.28 -4.94 9.76
C TYR A 227 -11.42 -5.73 9.12
N MET A 228 -11.76 -5.36 7.89
CA MET A 228 -12.82 -5.98 7.12
C MET A 228 -12.39 -6.22 5.67
N GLY A 229 -13.30 -6.81 4.88
CA GLY A 229 -13.16 -6.78 3.42
C GLY A 229 -12.05 -7.66 2.84
N PHE A 230 -11.55 -8.65 3.61
CA PHE A 230 -10.52 -9.64 3.25
C PHE A 230 -10.81 -10.42 1.96
N ASN A 231 -10.67 -9.73 0.82
CA ASN A 231 -10.90 -10.27 -0.52
C ASN A 231 -9.64 -10.92 -1.10
N SER A 232 -8.50 -10.76 -0.41
CA SER A 232 -7.23 -11.40 -0.69
C SER A 232 -6.60 -11.83 0.63
N ASP A 233 -5.89 -12.95 0.58
CA ASP A 233 -5.02 -13.44 1.65
C ASP A 233 -3.96 -12.42 2.09
N SER A 234 -3.57 -11.52 1.19
CA SER A 234 -2.53 -10.53 1.38
C SER A 234 -2.98 -9.28 2.15
N GLU A 235 -4.29 -9.05 2.29
CA GLU A 235 -4.80 -7.89 3.02
C GLU A 235 -4.44 -7.95 4.52
N VAL A 236 -4.19 -9.15 5.04
CA VAL A 236 -3.73 -9.35 6.42
C VAL A 236 -2.39 -8.69 6.71
N PHE A 237 -1.51 -8.52 5.72
CA PHE A 237 -0.19 -7.91 5.95
C PHE A 237 -0.31 -6.45 6.40
N THR A 238 -1.17 -5.67 5.73
CA THR A 238 -1.45 -4.29 6.12
C THR A 238 -2.14 -4.22 7.48
N HIS A 239 -3.07 -5.14 7.76
CA HIS A 239 -3.78 -5.16 9.04
C HIS A 239 -2.89 -5.59 10.21
N ILE A 240 -1.95 -6.52 10.00
CA ILE A 240 -0.92 -6.85 11.00
C ILE A 240 -0.03 -5.64 11.27
N LEU A 241 0.39 -4.93 10.21
CA LEU A 241 1.25 -3.75 10.35
C LEU A 241 0.53 -2.64 11.14
N HIS A 242 -0.72 -2.37 10.80
CA HIS A 242 -1.57 -1.43 11.53
C HIS A 242 -1.77 -1.86 12.99
N TYR A 243 -2.13 -3.13 13.24
CA TYR A 243 -2.33 -3.66 14.59
C TYR A 243 -1.07 -3.52 15.45
N MET A 244 0.09 -3.87 14.89
CA MET A 244 1.38 -3.74 15.58
C MET A 244 1.66 -2.30 16.02
N GLN A 245 1.49 -1.33 15.14
CA GLN A 245 1.81 0.06 15.50
C GLN A 245 0.74 0.73 16.34
N LYS A 246 -0.54 0.57 15.97
CA LYS A 246 -1.65 1.31 16.61
C LYS A 246 -2.14 0.68 17.90
N GLU A 247 -2.14 -0.65 18.00
CA GLU A 247 -2.67 -1.35 19.17
C GLU A 247 -1.56 -1.85 20.11
N LEU A 248 -0.41 -2.28 19.56
CA LEU A 248 0.71 -2.76 20.38
C LEU A 248 1.76 -1.67 20.66
N GLY A 249 1.74 -0.54 19.95
CA GLY A 249 2.73 0.52 20.11
C GLY A 249 4.15 0.12 19.70
N LEU A 250 4.29 -0.89 18.84
CA LEU A 250 5.60 -1.45 18.46
C LEU A 250 6.11 -0.83 17.16
N GLY A 251 7.41 -0.56 17.10
CA GLY A 251 8.11 -0.08 15.91
C GLY A 251 8.22 -1.13 14.80
N LEU A 252 8.66 -0.70 13.61
CA LEU A 252 8.77 -1.56 12.42
C LEU A 252 9.74 -2.73 12.61
N GLU A 253 10.76 -2.58 13.45
CA GLU A 253 11.71 -3.62 13.83
C GLU A 253 11.01 -4.87 14.38
N PHE A 254 9.84 -4.74 15.01
CA PHE A 254 9.06 -5.85 15.53
C PHE A 254 8.24 -6.59 14.46
N TYR A 255 8.01 -5.99 13.29
CA TYR A 255 7.09 -6.54 12.28
C TYR A 255 7.50 -7.95 11.85
N LYS A 256 8.80 -8.13 11.56
CA LYS A 256 9.34 -9.44 11.16
C LYS A 256 9.29 -10.47 12.30
N HIS A 257 9.43 -10.03 13.56
CA HIS A 257 9.26 -10.90 14.73
C HIS A 257 7.82 -11.34 14.95
N ILE A 258 6.83 -10.56 14.49
CA ILE A 258 5.41 -10.94 14.55
C ILE A 258 5.06 -11.92 13.43
N ILE A 259 5.40 -11.58 12.18
CA ILE A 259 4.98 -12.40 11.02
C ILE A 259 5.81 -13.68 10.89
N THR A 260 7.11 -13.64 11.18
CA THR A 260 8.04 -14.77 11.07
C THR A 260 8.95 -14.84 12.30
N PRO A 261 8.41 -15.20 13.49
CA PRO A 261 9.17 -15.19 14.74
C PRO A 261 10.36 -16.14 14.72
N LEU A 262 11.41 -15.77 15.44
CA LEU A 262 12.53 -16.66 15.74
C LEU A 262 12.06 -17.90 16.53
N ALA A 263 12.85 -18.97 16.46
CA ALA A 263 12.59 -20.22 17.15
C ALA A 263 13.89 -20.92 17.59
N GLY A 264 13.77 -21.85 18.53
CA GLY A 264 14.89 -22.66 19.01
C GLY A 264 16.02 -21.80 19.56
N GLU A 265 17.26 -22.22 19.25
CA GLU A 265 18.48 -21.55 19.70
C GLU A 265 18.57 -20.08 19.26
N ALA A 266 18.10 -19.74 18.07
CA ALA A 266 18.11 -18.36 17.58
C ALA A 266 17.25 -17.42 18.43
N LEU A 267 16.15 -17.92 18.99
CA LEU A 267 15.33 -17.15 19.93
C LEU A 267 15.95 -17.15 21.33
N ALA A 268 16.44 -18.30 21.80
CA ALA A 268 17.01 -18.44 23.14
C ALA A 268 18.28 -17.60 23.35
N SER A 269 19.10 -17.45 22.30
CA SER A 269 20.34 -16.65 22.33
C SER A 269 20.15 -15.16 22.05
N HIS A 270 18.92 -14.71 21.73
CA HIS A 270 18.65 -13.32 21.40
C HIS A 270 18.79 -12.42 22.64
N ALA A 271 19.34 -11.21 22.49
CA ALA A 271 19.51 -10.24 23.59
C ALA A 271 18.18 -9.83 24.25
N ASN A 272 17.06 -9.97 23.53
CA ASN A 272 15.70 -9.70 23.97
C ASN A 272 14.83 -10.97 23.99
N SER A 273 15.41 -12.14 24.30
CA SER A 273 14.76 -13.46 24.21
C SER A 273 13.43 -13.55 24.99
N ASP A 274 13.37 -13.02 26.21
CA ASP A 274 12.15 -13.04 27.03
C ASP A 274 11.00 -12.28 26.36
N LEU A 275 11.27 -11.05 25.91
CA LEU A 275 10.29 -10.22 25.18
C LEU A 275 9.82 -10.91 23.90
N LEU A 276 10.76 -11.42 23.09
CA LEU A 276 10.43 -12.07 21.82
C LEU A 276 9.66 -13.38 22.03
N THR A 277 9.91 -14.08 23.14
CA THR A 277 9.14 -15.28 23.52
C THR A 277 7.70 -14.90 23.83
N GLN A 278 7.48 -13.87 24.66
CA GLN A 278 6.14 -13.38 24.96
C GLN A 278 5.42 -12.85 23.71
N LEU A 279 6.11 -12.07 22.87
CA LEU A 279 5.56 -11.57 21.62
C LEU A 279 5.12 -12.71 20.70
N LYS A 280 5.96 -13.74 20.54
CA LYS A 280 5.64 -14.93 19.75
C LYS A 280 4.41 -15.67 20.29
N HIS A 281 4.26 -15.78 21.62
CA HIS A 281 3.10 -16.42 22.22
C HIS A 281 1.82 -15.61 22.01
N THR A 282 1.86 -14.31 22.27
CA THR A 282 0.71 -13.40 22.15
C THR A 282 0.27 -13.23 20.70
N CYS A 283 1.22 -13.08 19.79
CA CYS A 283 0.98 -12.89 18.37
C CYS A 283 0.99 -14.20 17.57
N ARG A 284 0.88 -15.37 18.21
CA ARG A 284 0.94 -16.68 17.52
C ARG A 284 -0.02 -16.80 16.34
N ARG A 285 -1.20 -16.18 16.44
CA ARG A 285 -2.21 -16.20 15.37
C ARG A 285 -1.92 -15.24 14.21
N LEU A 286 -0.91 -14.38 14.32
CA LEU A 286 -0.46 -13.45 13.29
C LEU A 286 0.74 -13.99 12.48
N ILE A 287 1.28 -15.14 12.86
CA ILE A 287 2.40 -15.78 12.16
C ILE A 287 1.92 -16.20 10.78
N ILE A 288 2.62 -15.74 9.74
CA ILE A 288 2.33 -16.07 8.35
C ILE A 288 3.00 -17.40 7.97
N ASP A 289 2.49 -18.02 6.91
CA ASP A 289 3.13 -19.16 6.27
C ASP A 289 2.93 -19.09 4.74
N GLY A 290 3.78 -19.77 3.99
CA GLY A 290 3.79 -19.73 2.53
C GLY A 290 4.73 -18.66 1.92
N PRO A 291 4.94 -18.72 0.60
CA PRO A 291 5.90 -17.87 -0.10
C PRO A 291 5.46 -16.41 -0.09
N ASN A 292 6.30 -15.48 0.36
CA ASN A 292 5.97 -14.05 0.24
C ASN A 292 7.21 -13.14 0.16
N CYS A 293 7.07 -12.10 -0.66
CA CYS A 293 7.81 -10.85 -0.56
C CYS A 293 6.80 -9.73 -0.38
N VAL A 294 6.97 -8.93 0.66
CA VAL A 294 6.09 -7.84 1.05
C VAL A 294 6.85 -6.53 0.95
N ILE A 295 6.25 -5.54 0.30
CA ILE A 295 6.71 -4.15 0.34
C ILE A 295 5.62 -3.33 1.03
N GLY A 296 5.98 -2.47 1.97
CA GLY A 296 5.03 -1.65 2.71
C GLY A 296 5.46 -0.20 2.89
N SER A 297 4.49 0.65 3.21
CA SER A 297 4.65 2.07 3.49
C SER A 297 3.98 2.43 4.81
N LEU A 298 4.68 3.21 5.63
CA LEU A 298 4.23 3.71 6.92
C LEU A 298 3.80 5.17 6.84
N PRO A 299 2.90 5.64 7.74
CA PRO A 299 2.44 7.03 7.77
C PRO A 299 3.56 8.08 7.88
N ASP A 300 4.72 7.71 8.44
CA ASP A 300 5.91 8.55 8.55
C ASP A 300 6.72 8.65 7.25
N HIS A 301 6.22 8.09 6.15
CA HIS A 301 6.86 8.05 4.83
C HIS A 301 8.00 7.03 4.69
N SER A 302 8.23 6.18 5.71
CA SER A 302 9.15 5.05 5.57
C SER A 302 8.60 4.01 4.59
N LEU A 303 9.50 3.44 3.78
CA LEU A 303 9.25 2.23 3.00
C LEU A 303 10.03 1.06 3.58
N PHE A 304 9.51 -0.16 3.41
CA PHE A 304 10.22 -1.36 3.82
C PHE A 304 9.93 -2.56 2.92
N MET A 305 10.84 -3.54 2.97
CA MET A 305 10.67 -4.86 2.36
C MET A 305 11.02 -5.96 3.35
N VAL A 306 10.14 -6.97 3.43
CA VAL A 306 10.35 -8.21 4.17
C VAL A 306 9.96 -9.42 3.33
N GLN A 307 10.55 -10.56 3.64
CA GLN A 307 10.27 -11.84 2.98
C GLN A 307 10.05 -12.95 4.00
N ASP A 308 9.41 -14.02 3.53
CA ASP A 308 9.17 -15.24 4.28
C ASP A 308 10.48 -15.93 4.72
N ARG A 309 10.36 -16.86 5.67
CA ARG A 309 11.50 -17.54 6.31
C ARG A 309 12.34 -18.38 5.34
N LYS A 310 11.79 -18.79 4.20
CA LYS A 310 12.45 -19.59 3.16
C LYS A 310 12.88 -18.75 1.96
N LYS A 311 12.57 -17.43 1.94
CA LYS A 311 12.89 -16.50 0.84
C LYS A 311 12.42 -17.04 -0.52
N LEU A 312 11.14 -17.39 -0.62
CA LEU A 312 10.60 -18.11 -1.80
C LEU A 312 10.24 -17.18 -2.96
N ARG A 313 10.30 -15.87 -2.76
CA ARG A 313 9.98 -14.84 -3.76
C ARG A 313 11.13 -13.84 -3.84
N PRO A 314 11.48 -13.33 -5.02
CA PRO A 314 12.58 -12.39 -5.15
C PRO A 314 12.17 -10.99 -4.67
N GLY A 315 13.17 -10.25 -4.20
CA GLY A 315 13.05 -8.87 -3.78
C GLY A 315 14.44 -8.24 -3.69
N VAL A 316 14.60 -7.06 -4.26
CA VAL A 316 15.84 -6.29 -4.29
C VAL A 316 15.52 -4.82 -3.99
N ILE A 317 16.44 -4.16 -3.29
CA ILE A 317 16.44 -2.71 -3.09
C ILE A 317 17.73 -2.13 -3.64
N GLY A 318 17.64 -0.97 -4.28
CA GLY A 318 18.79 -0.21 -4.77
C GLY A 318 18.45 1.25 -4.97
N GLY A 319 19.47 2.10 -5.03
CA GLY A 319 19.28 3.53 -5.19
C GLY A 319 20.52 4.33 -4.80
N ARG A 320 20.29 5.61 -4.52
CA ARG A 320 21.28 6.58 -4.06
C ARG A 320 20.60 7.61 -3.14
N PRO A 321 21.34 8.37 -2.33
CA PRO A 321 20.73 9.43 -1.52
C PRO A 321 19.78 10.31 -2.35
N GLY A 322 18.60 10.56 -1.79
CA GLY A 322 17.48 11.25 -2.43
C GLY A 322 16.52 10.34 -3.23
N ILE A 323 16.90 9.12 -3.62
CA ILE A 323 16.02 8.21 -4.39
C ILE A 323 16.37 6.72 -4.23
N PHE A 324 15.41 5.93 -3.75
CA PHE A 324 15.55 4.48 -3.59
C PHE A 324 14.34 3.75 -4.12
N ALA A 325 14.56 2.57 -4.69
CA ALA A 325 13.50 1.71 -5.19
C ALA A 325 13.61 0.28 -4.65
N TYR A 326 12.46 -0.32 -4.45
CA TYR A 326 12.25 -1.73 -4.13
C TYR A 326 11.63 -2.40 -5.34
N SER A 327 12.18 -3.52 -5.77
CA SER A 327 11.72 -4.22 -6.97
C SER A 327 11.70 -5.72 -6.76
N SER A 328 10.84 -6.40 -7.50
CA SER A 328 10.87 -7.87 -7.57
C SER A 328 12.09 -8.37 -8.35
N GLU A 329 12.56 -7.60 -9.33
CA GLU A 329 13.70 -7.95 -10.17
C GLU A 329 14.63 -6.74 -10.41
N ILE A 330 15.91 -7.02 -10.68
CA ILE A 330 16.95 -5.99 -10.87
C ILE A 330 16.64 -5.10 -12.08
N CYS A 331 16.03 -5.63 -13.14
CA CYS A 331 15.67 -4.83 -14.32
C CYS A 331 14.70 -3.68 -13.99
N GLY A 332 13.82 -3.86 -12.98
CA GLY A 332 12.97 -2.77 -12.50
C GLY A 332 13.77 -1.62 -11.88
N LEU A 333 14.85 -1.93 -11.15
CA LEU A 333 15.78 -0.91 -10.64
C LEU A 333 16.58 -0.26 -11.77
N ASP A 334 17.02 -1.06 -12.76
CA ASP A 334 17.75 -0.55 -13.93
C ASP A 334 16.92 0.41 -14.77
N SER A 335 15.62 0.19 -14.86
CA SER A 335 14.68 1.10 -15.53
C SER A 335 14.49 2.39 -14.74
N ALA A 336 14.20 2.29 -13.44
CA ALA A 336 13.81 3.44 -12.63
C ALA A 336 14.99 4.32 -12.16
N ILE A 337 16.14 3.72 -11.86
CA ILE A 337 17.33 4.41 -11.34
C ILE A 337 18.58 3.85 -12.03
N PRO A 338 18.78 4.15 -13.34
CA PRO A 338 19.86 3.59 -14.14
C PRO A 338 21.26 4.03 -13.70
N ASP A 339 21.36 5.20 -13.05
CA ASP A 339 22.60 5.84 -12.59
C ASP A 339 23.04 5.43 -11.18
N ARG A 340 22.31 4.51 -10.51
CA ARG A 340 22.68 4.03 -9.17
C ARG A 340 23.96 3.19 -9.19
N ASP A 341 24.60 3.10 -8.04
CA ASP A 341 25.70 2.15 -7.82
C ASP A 341 25.16 0.72 -7.62
N LYS A 342 25.14 -0.06 -8.70
CA LYS A 342 24.64 -1.46 -8.69
C LYS A 342 25.37 -2.37 -7.71
N SER A 343 26.60 -2.02 -7.29
CA SER A 343 27.33 -2.82 -6.30
C SER A 343 26.75 -2.70 -4.88
N LYS A 344 25.90 -1.70 -4.66
CA LYS A 344 25.17 -1.46 -3.40
C LYS A 344 23.75 -2.00 -3.40
N ASP A 345 23.28 -2.57 -4.52
CA ASP A 345 21.99 -3.24 -4.55
C ASP A 345 21.97 -4.37 -3.51
N PHE A 346 20.91 -4.42 -2.70
CA PHE A 346 20.78 -5.37 -1.61
C PHE A 346 19.54 -6.24 -1.81
N GLN A 347 19.70 -7.55 -1.62
CA GLN A 347 18.60 -8.50 -1.64
C GLN A 347 18.36 -9.00 -0.21
N PRO A 348 17.32 -8.51 0.49
CA PRO A 348 17.03 -8.94 1.85
C PRO A 348 16.90 -10.45 1.94
N MET A 349 17.51 -11.05 2.94
CA MET A 349 17.40 -12.48 3.24
C MET A 349 16.31 -12.74 4.28
N TYR A 350 16.14 -14.01 4.63
CA TYR A 350 15.04 -14.47 5.48
C TYR A 350 15.03 -13.91 6.92
N LEU A 351 16.11 -13.26 7.39
CA LEU A 351 16.20 -12.55 8.67
C LEU A 351 16.13 -11.03 8.55
N ASP A 352 16.24 -10.51 7.33
CA ASP A 352 16.41 -9.08 7.10
C ASP A 352 15.06 -8.40 6.85
N THR A 353 14.99 -7.15 7.30
CA THR A 353 14.02 -6.14 6.85
C THR A 353 14.83 -4.97 6.29
N ALA A 354 14.63 -4.62 5.02
CA ALA A 354 15.27 -3.46 4.42
C ALA A 354 14.34 -2.25 4.48
N ILE A 355 14.83 -1.13 5.01
CA ILE A 355 14.05 0.06 5.32
C ILE A 355 14.72 1.27 4.67
N VAL A 356 13.93 2.16 4.10
CA VAL A 356 14.35 3.52 3.72
C VAL A 356 13.44 4.46 4.49
N GLY A 357 14.05 5.27 5.35
CA GLY A 357 13.34 6.23 6.18
C GLY A 357 12.84 7.46 5.39
N PRO A 358 12.10 8.37 6.05
CA PRO A 358 11.56 9.58 5.43
C PRO A 358 12.62 10.53 4.84
N ASP A 359 13.85 10.47 5.35
CA ASP A 359 14.97 11.30 4.91
C ASP A 359 15.57 10.85 3.58
N ARG A 360 15.29 9.60 3.16
CA ARG A 360 15.69 9.01 1.88
C ARG A 360 17.21 9.07 1.65
N GLN A 361 18.00 8.92 2.72
CA GLN A 361 19.46 9.03 2.63
C GLN A 361 20.15 7.69 2.42
N GLU A 362 19.66 6.62 3.04
CA GLU A 362 20.30 5.32 3.03
C GLU A 362 19.31 4.16 3.17
N VAL A 363 19.79 2.95 2.88
CA VAL A 363 19.09 1.70 3.15
C VAL A 363 19.54 1.17 4.50
N GLN A 364 18.63 1.10 5.46
CA GLN A 364 18.86 0.52 6.78
C GLN A 364 18.40 -0.94 6.78
N ILE A 365 19.24 -1.84 7.30
CA ILE A 365 18.92 -3.25 7.43
C ILE A 365 18.66 -3.55 8.89
N CYS A 366 17.42 -3.91 9.22
CA CYS A 366 17.05 -4.42 10.53
C CYS A 366 17.05 -5.94 10.49
N ARG A 367 17.98 -6.58 11.19
CA ARG A 367 18.05 -8.05 11.28
C ARG A 367 17.35 -8.55 12.54
N GLN A 368 16.58 -9.62 12.44
CA GLN A 368 15.93 -10.21 13.63
C GLN A 368 16.90 -10.73 14.71
N THR A 369 18.19 -10.83 14.43
CA THR A 369 19.21 -11.23 15.42
C THR A 369 19.80 -10.04 16.18
N GLU A 370 19.49 -8.81 15.77
CA GLU A 370 20.00 -7.60 16.39
C GLU A 370 19.20 -7.23 17.64
N ARG A 371 19.88 -6.58 18.58
CA ARG A 371 19.25 -6.12 19.80
C ARG A 371 18.16 -5.10 19.46
N LEU A 372 16.97 -5.31 20.00
CA LEU A 372 15.86 -4.37 19.89
C LEU A 372 15.99 -3.31 20.97
N HIS A 373 15.79 -2.05 20.56
CA HIS A 373 15.57 -0.95 21.49
C HIS A 373 14.16 -1.09 22.06
N LEU A 374 14.05 -1.12 23.39
CA LEU A 374 12.75 -1.26 24.04
C LEU A 374 11.96 0.05 23.86
N PRO A 375 10.66 0.00 23.49
CA PRO A 375 9.79 1.16 23.58
C PRO A 375 9.77 1.64 25.05
N HIS A 376 9.88 2.95 25.25
CA HIS A 376 9.82 3.58 26.57
C HIS A 376 8.40 3.61 27.14
#